data_AF-A0A1M4W9H2-F1
#
_entry.id   AF-A0A1M4W9H2-F1
#
_cell.length_a   1.000
_cell.length_b   1.000
_cell.length_c   1.000
_cell.angle_alpha   90.00
_cell.angle_beta   90.00
_cell.angle_gamma   90.00
#
_symmetry.space_group_name_H-M   'P 1'
#
loop_
_entity.id
_entity.type
_entity.pdbx_description
1 polymer ?
#
loop_
_entity_poly.entity_id
_entity_poly.type
_entity_poly.pdbx_seq_one_letter_code
_entity_poly.pdbx_strand_id
1 'polypeptide(L)'
;MSAHRQTGRRLGLAASISLAVASFALAAATPALAAPKCTSNASFLIVEVPHGEDVGNTYLVRDNTASPKPVCSTKKLKTDLVIGSRDDAFYLLKLVGNYFLIDAGTGPDRDLLIYDLASKKEVFSGGYSDDDIKIDSAKAVFWTGSAEKPTKKNCKDLASIQKNGLTPVIEQLVTFDFTSGTLTKSNSLRCSAEQ
;
A
#
# COMPACT_ATOMS: atom_id res chain seq x y z
N MET A 1 -6.16 101.84 -4.82
CA MET A 1 -5.40 102.51 -5.89
C MET A 1 -3.94 102.09 -5.76
N SER A 2 -3.29 101.81 -6.91
CA SER A 2 -1.85 101.57 -7.11
C SER A 2 -1.28 100.27 -6.50
N ALA A 3 -0.98 99.20 -7.26
CA ALA A 3 -0.10 99.01 -8.42
C ALA A 3 1.39 98.93 -8.06
N HIS A 4 1.98 97.75 -8.31
CA HIS A 4 3.37 97.42 -8.72
C HIS A 4 3.81 96.08 -8.12
N ARG A 5 4.68 95.25 -8.72
CA ARG A 5 5.15 94.95 -10.08
C ARG A 5 6.14 93.79 -9.86
N GLN A 6 6.12 92.74 -10.70
CA GLN A 6 7.26 91.90 -11.15
C GLN A 6 8.16 91.21 -10.08
N THR A 7 8.73 90.01 -10.21
CA THR A 7 9.47 89.43 -11.33
C THR A 7 10.00 88.03 -10.94
N GLY A 8 10.04 87.09 -11.90
CA GLY A 8 11.03 85.99 -11.99
C GLY A 8 10.86 84.82 -10.98
N ARG A 9 11.30 83.58 -11.23
CA ARG A 9 12.12 82.98 -12.29
C ARG A 9 12.01 81.45 -12.15
N ARG A 10 12.00 80.78 -13.30
CA ARG A 10 12.65 79.49 -13.64
C ARG A 10 12.11 78.18 -13.03
N LEU A 11 11.32 77.53 -13.88
CA LEU A 11 11.25 76.09 -14.11
C LEU A 11 12.63 75.41 -14.00
N GLY A 12 12.72 74.41 -13.12
CA GLY A 12 13.75 73.38 -13.10
C GLY A 12 13.08 72.02 -13.04
N LEU A 13 12.97 71.36 -14.19
CA LEU A 13 12.38 70.03 -14.34
C LEU A 13 13.43 68.99 -13.90
N ALA A 14 13.34 68.49 -12.67
CA ALA A 14 14.19 67.39 -12.20
C ALA A 14 13.56 66.06 -12.61
N ALA A 15 14.10 65.44 -13.66
CA ALA A 15 13.78 64.08 -14.07
C ALA A 15 14.26 63.09 -13.00
N SER A 16 13.33 62.56 -12.21
CA SER A 16 13.59 61.51 -11.22
C SER A 16 13.25 60.16 -11.86
N ILE A 17 14.25 59.51 -12.48
CA ILE A 17 14.13 58.14 -12.97
C ILE A 17 14.17 57.22 -11.75
N SER A 18 12.99 56.84 -11.26
CA SER A 18 12.85 55.83 -10.20
C SER A 18 13.02 54.45 -10.84
N LEU A 19 14.17 53.82 -10.62
CA LEU A 19 14.43 52.44 -11.00
C LEU A 19 13.68 51.54 -10.01
N ALA A 20 12.44 51.16 -10.33
CA ALA A 20 11.67 50.20 -9.56
C ALA A 20 12.29 48.80 -9.73
N VAL A 21 13.06 48.37 -8.73
CA VAL A 21 13.52 46.98 -8.62
C VAL A 21 12.30 46.13 -8.28
N ALA A 22 11.75 45.45 -9.28
CA ALA A 22 10.69 44.46 -9.08
C ALA A 22 11.30 43.23 -8.41
N SER A 23 11.20 43.17 -7.08
CA SER A 23 11.51 41.98 -6.30
C SER A 23 10.49 40.89 -6.66
N PHE A 24 10.83 40.03 -7.62
CA PHE A 24 10.14 38.77 -7.85
C PHE A 24 10.37 37.89 -6.62
N ALA A 25 9.43 37.92 -5.68
CA ALA A 25 9.31 36.89 -4.66
C ALA A 25 8.93 35.59 -5.37
N LEU A 26 9.92 34.74 -5.67
CA LEU A 26 9.66 33.35 -6.01
C LEU A 26 9.01 32.71 -4.78
N ALA A 27 7.69 32.56 -4.83
CA ALA A 27 6.98 31.66 -3.92
C ALA A 27 7.49 30.25 -4.22
N ALA A 28 8.41 29.75 -3.39
CA ALA A 28 8.78 28.35 -3.40
C ALA A 28 7.53 27.54 -3.07
N ALA A 29 6.95 26.88 -4.08
CA ALA A 29 5.91 25.90 -3.86
C ALA A 29 6.53 24.79 -3.01
N THR A 30 6.19 24.77 -1.71
CA THR A 30 6.54 23.63 -0.87
C THR A 30 5.79 22.42 -1.44
N PRO A 31 6.48 21.33 -1.77
CA PRO A 31 5.79 20.13 -2.25
C PRO A 31 4.81 19.71 -1.16
N ALA A 32 3.52 19.74 -1.48
CA ALA A 32 2.49 19.22 -0.60
C ALA A 32 2.81 17.73 -0.40
N LEU A 33 3.18 17.36 0.83
CA LEU A 33 3.34 15.96 1.20
C LEU A 33 2.06 15.22 0.80
N ALA A 34 2.20 14.18 -0.02
CA ALA A 34 1.08 13.39 -0.48
C ALA A 34 0.28 12.89 0.73
N ALA A 35 -1.05 12.97 0.63
CA ALA A 35 -1.92 12.48 1.69
C ALA A 35 -1.69 10.98 1.92
N PRO A 36 -1.76 10.50 3.17
CA PRO A 36 -1.60 9.08 3.47
C PRO A 36 -2.66 8.24 2.74
N LYS A 37 -2.24 7.06 2.26
CA LYS A 37 -3.15 6.09 1.66
C LYS A 37 -3.80 5.26 2.75
N CYS A 38 -5.12 5.15 2.71
CA CYS A 38 -5.88 4.38 3.67
C CYS A 38 -6.99 3.57 2.99
N THR A 39 -7.27 2.39 3.54
CA THR A 39 -8.41 1.54 3.19
C THR A 39 -9.26 1.35 4.43
N SER A 40 -10.59 1.39 4.31
CA SER A 40 -11.46 1.22 5.48
C SER A 40 -12.75 0.47 5.16
N ASN A 41 -13.35 -0.09 6.20
CA ASN A 41 -14.71 -0.60 6.21
C ASN A 41 -15.43 -0.15 7.50
N ALA A 42 -16.57 -0.75 7.84
CA ALA A 42 -17.34 -0.37 9.03
C ALA A 42 -16.56 -0.50 10.35
N SER A 43 -15.65 -1.47 10.45
CA SER A 43 -14.96 -1.83 11.70
C SER A 43 -13.50 -1.39 11.73
N PHE A 44 -12.83 -1.28 10.58
CA PHE A 44 -11.39 -1.05 10.53
C PHE A 44 -11.00 0.08 9.58
N LEU A 45 -9.97 0.82 9.98
CA LEU A 45 -9.21 1.73 9.14
C LEU A 45 -7.76 1.23 9.08
N ILE A 46 -7.28 0.99 7.88
CA ILE A 46 -5.93 0.54 7.57
C ILE A 46 -5.19 1.73 6.98
N VAL A 47 -4.11 2.16 7.64
CA VAL A 47 -3.22 3.21 7.13
C VAL A 47 -1.97 2.55 6.57
N GLU A 48 -1.66 2.83 5.31
CA GLU A 48 -0.40 2.41 4.69
C GLU A 48 0.70 3.39 5.12
N VAL A 49 1.79 2.87 5.67
CA VAL A 49 3.00 3.62 6.00
C VAL A 49 4.12 3.12 5.08
N PRO A 50 4.37 3.81 3.96
CA PRO A 50 5.40 3.42 3.01
C PRO A 50 6.79 3.43 3.66
N HIS A 51 7.66 2.52 3.23
CA HIS A 51 9.04 2.46 3.71
C HIS A 51 9.97 3.53 3.08
N GLY A 52 9.42 4.45 2.29
CA GLY A 52 10.16 5.54 1.64
C GLY A 52 10.77 5.07 0.33
N GLU A 53 12.10 5.08 0.25
CA GLU A 53 12.86 4.57 -0.89
C GLU A 53 12.96 3.03 -0.89
N ASP A 54 12.56 2.39 0.22
CA ASP A 54 12.51 0.94 0.36
C ASP A 54 11.17 0.36 -0.15
N VAL A 55 11.12 -0.95 -0.33
CA VAL A 55 9.93 -1.67 -0.82
C VAL A 55 8.93 -1.98 0.29
N GLY A 56 7.65 -1.98 -0.06
CA GLY A 56 6.56 -2.38 0.83
C GLY A 56 6.09 -1.30 1.81
N ASN A 57 5.25 -1.73 2.74
CA ASN A 57 4.59 -0.86 3.70
C ASN A 57 4.46 -1.55 5.06
N THR A 58 4.52 -0.74 6.11
CA THR A 58 3.98 -1.10 7.43
C THR A 58 2.53 -0.65 7.49
N TYR A 59 1.65 -1.42 8.13
CA TYR A 59 0.23 -1.06 8.27
C TYR A 59 -0.11 -0.70 9.71
N LEU A 60 -0.80 0.42 9.88
CA LEU A 60 -1.45 0.77 11.15
C LEU A 60 -2.93 0.45 11.04
N VAL A 61 -3.39 -0.49 11.88
CA VAL A 61 -4.78 -0.92 11.94
C VAL A 61 -5.47 -0.24 13.12
N ARG A 62 -6.58 0.43 12.83
CA ARG A 62 -7.38 1.19 13.79
C ARG A 62 -8.82 0.68 13.83
N ASP A 63 -9.41 0.76 15.01
CA ASP A 63 -10.84 0.57 15.22
C ASP A 63 -11.61 1.78 14.63
N ASN A 64 -12.36 1.55 13.55
CA ASN A 64 -13.13 2.58 12.86
C ASN A 64 -14.48 2.89 13.54
N THR A 65 -14.82 2.15 14.59
CA THR A 65 -16.01 2.36 15.43
C THR A 65 -15.71 3.28 16.62
N ALA A 66 -14.44 3.55 16.92
CA ALA A 66 -14.02 4.40 18.03
C ALA A 66 -14.54 5.85 17.89
N SER A 67 -14.73 6.51 19.04
CA SER A 67 -15.08 7.93 19.14
C SER A 67 -14.00 8.69 19.91
N PRO A 68 -13.38 9.75 19.34
CA PRO A 68 -13.62 10.26 17.99
C PRO A 68 -13.15 9.27 16.91
N LYS A 69 -13.72 9.38 15.70
CA LYS A 69 -13.35 8.53 14.57
C LYS A 69 -11.85 8.65 14.28
N PRO A 70 -11.18 7.52 13.98
CA PRO A 70 -9.76 7.56 13.67
C PRO A 70 -9.54 8.32 12.35
N VAL A 71 -8.47 9.11 12.31
CA VAL A 71 -8.05 9.84 11.12
C VAL A 71 -7.11 9.00 10.27
N CYS A 72 -7.14 9.18 8.95
CA CYS A 72 -6.13 8.63 8.05
C CYS A 72 -4.81 9.41 8.27
N SER A 73 -3.87 8.81 9.00
CA SER A 73 -2.60 9.45 9.37
C SER A 73 -1.54 8.40 9.68
N THR A 74 -0.34 8.54 9.11
CA THR A 74 0.83 7.68 9.35
C THR A 74 1.42 7.83 10.76
N LYS A 75 0.93 8.79 11.56
CA LYS A 75 1.35 8.91 12.96
C LYS A 75 0.80 7.73 13.76
N LYS A 76 1.68 6.84 14.20
CA LYS A 76 1.34 5.71 15.08
C LYS A 76 0.71 6.18 16.39
N LEU A 77 -0.39 5.55 16.76
CA LEU A 77 -1.04 5.69 18.06
C LEU A 77 -0.71 4.47 18.94
N LYS A 78 -0.87 4.63 20.27
CA LYS A 78 -0.65 3.53 21.22
C LYS A 78 -1.64 2.37 21.05
N THR A 79 -2.81 2.66 20.51
CA THR A 79 -3.90 1.71 20.28
C THR A 79 -3.82 1.02 18.91
N ASP A 80 -2.92 1.47 18.03
CA ASP A 80 -2.77 0.88 16.71
C ASP A 80 -2.24 -0.54 16.83
N LEU A 81 -2.89 -1.49 16.15
CA LEU A 81 -2.22 -2.75 15.80
C LEU A 81 -1.28 -2.44 14.63
N VAL A 82 -0.03 -2.86 14.75
CA VAL A 82 0.98 -2.68 13.70
C VAL A 82 1.22 -4.03 13.04
N ILE A 83 1.09 -4.07 11.72
CA ILE A 83 1.38 -5.25 10.91
C ILE A 83 2.54 -4.91 9.97
N GLY A 84 3.58 -5.74 10.02
CA GLY A 84 4.84 -5.52 9.30
C GLY A 84 5.83 -4.63 10.05
N SER A 85 7.02 -4.60 9.48
CA SER A 85 8.21 -3.87 9.89
C SER A 85 8.88 -3.29 8.65
N ARG A 86 9.93 -2.47 8.84
CA ARG A 86 10.61 -1.80 7.73
C ARG A 86 11.23 -2.75 6.70
N ASP A 87 11.55 -3.97 7.12
CA ASP A 87 12.17 -4.97 6.26
C ASP A 87 11.13 -5.81 5.47
N ASP A 88 9.84 -5.59 5.73
CA ASP A 88 8.76 -6.35 5.11
C ASP A 88 8.26 -5.72 3.81
N ALA A 89 8.36 -6.47 2.72
CA ALA A 89 7.81 -6.06 1.42
C ALA A 89 6.30 -6.34 1.33
N PHE A 90 5.48 -5.67 2.14
CA PHE A 90 4.04 -5.92 2.22
C PHE A 90 3.20 -4.96 1.39
N TYR A 91 2.25 -5.54 0.63
CA TYR A 91 1.33 -4.82 -0.25
C TYR A 91 -0.12 -5.23 0.07
N LEU A 92 -1.00 -4.24 0.22
CA LEU A 92 -2.42 -4.49 0.50
C LEU A 92 -3.09 -5.13 -0.71
N LEU A 93 -3.69 -6.31 -0.53
CA LEU A 93 -4.58 -6.92 -1.52
C LEU A 93 -6.03 -6.51 -1.26
N LYS A 94 -6.52 -6.76 -0.05
CA LYS A 94 -7.93 -6.53 0.28
C LYS A 94 -8.18 -6.42 1.77
N LEU A 95 -9.21 -5.65 2.11
CA LEU A 95 -9.85 -5.65 3.42
C LEU A 95 -11.31 -6.12 3.23
N VAL A 96 -11.67 -7.26 3.84
CA VAL A 96 -13.03 -7.83 3.78
C VAL A 96 -13.48 -8.24 5.18
N GLY A 97 -14.52 -7.58 5.71
CA GLY A 97 -14.97 -7.80 7.08
C GLY A 97 -13.83 -7.60 8.08
N ASN A 98 -13.48 -8.66 8.82
CA ASN A 98 -12.37 -8.64 9.77
C ASN A 98 -11.03 -9.05 9.15
N TYR A 99 -11.00 -9.45 7.88
CA TYR A 99 -9.82 -10.04 7.27
C TYR A 99 -9.05 -9.03 6.43
N PHE A 100 -7.75 -8.92 6.73
CA PHE A 100 -6.80 -8.12 5.98
C PHE A 100 -5.83 -9.03 5.25
N LEU A 101 -5.87 -8.95 3.92
CA LEU A 101 -5.08 -9.76 3.01
C LEU A 101 -3.90 -8.93 2.50
N ILE A 102 -2.71 -9.48 2.67
CA ILE A 102 -1.44 -8.88 2.30
C ILE A 102 -0.73 -9.82 1.33
N ASP A 103 -0.14 -9.22 0.33
CA ASP A 103 0.79 -9.82 -0.60
C ASP A 103 2.21 -9.44 -0.17
N ALA A 104 3.00 -10.45 0.18
CA ALA A 104 4.30 -10.30 0.83
C ALA A 104 5.43 -10.78 -0.08
N GLY A 105 6.41 -9.91 -0.28
CA GLY A 105 7.59 -10.17 -1.12
C GLY A 105 7.63 -9.29 -2.36
N THR A 106 8.82 -9.20 -2.96
CA THR A 106 9.09 -8.47 -4.21
C THR A 106 9.55 -9.38 -5.35
N GLY A 107 9.79 -10.66 -5.04
CA GLY A 107 10.18 -11.68 -6.00
C GLY A 107 8.99 -12.27 -6.75
N PRO A 108 9.26 -13.23 -7.64
CA PRO A 108 8.22 -13.98 -8.34
C PRO A 108 7.46 -14.91 -7.38
N ASP A 109 8.16 -15.52 -6.41
CA ASP A 109 7.53 -16.30 -5.36
C ASP A 109 7.17 -15.38 -4.20
N ARG A 110 5.87 -15.29 -3.92
CA ARG A 110 5.29 -14.35 -2.96
C ARG A 110 4.38 -15.10 -2.01
N ASP A 111 4.27 -14.56 -0.80
CA ASP A 111 3.41 -15.12 0.23
C ASP A 111 2.10 -14.33 0.32
N LEU A 112 1.00 -15.06 0.51
CA LEU A 112 -0.27 -14.49 0.92
C LEU A 112 -0.33 -14.57 2.45
N LEU A 113 -0.50 -13.42 3.09
CA LEU A 113 -0.80 -13.34 4.52
C LEU A 113 -2.27 -12.95 4.70
N ILE A 114 -2.97 -13.65 5.60
CA ILE A 114 -4.33 -13.32 5.99
C ILE A 114 -4.35 -13.07 7.50
N TYR A 115 -4.72 -11.86 7.89
CA TYR A 115 -4.89 -11.48 9.28
C TYR A 115 -6.38 -11.39 9.63
N ASP A 116 -6.79 -12.02 10.73
CA ASP A 116 -8.03 -11.68 11.42
C ASP A 116 -7.76 -10.51 12.37
N LEU A 117 -8.25 -9.33 12.00
CA LEU A 117 -8.06 -8.09 12.74
C LEU A 117 -8.89 -8.04 14.03
N ALA A 118 -9.98 -8.81 14.13
CA ALA A 118 -10.79 -8.87 15.34
C ALA A 118 -10.05 -9.62 16.46
N SER A 119 -9.43 -10.77 16.13
CA SER A 119 -8.60 -11.52 17.07
C SER A 119 -7.13 -11.07 17.10
N LYS A 120 -6.73 -10.18 16.18
CA LYS A 120 -5.36 -9.66 16.01
C LYS A 120 -4.34 -10.77 15.74
N LYS A 121 -4.72 -11.75 14.92
CA LYS A 121 -3.89 -12.91 14.61
C LYS A 121 -3.72 -13.07 13.11
N GLU A 122 -2.52 -13.48 12.72
CA GLU A 122 -2.32 -14.10 11.41
C GLU A 122 -2.98 -15.48 11.43
N VAL A 123 -3.87 -15.73 10.47
CA VAL A 123 -4.62 -16.98 10.33
C VAL A 123 -4.17 -17.81 9.13
N PHE A 124 -3.39 -17.21 8.23
CA PHE A 124 -2.72 -17.90 7.13
C PHE A 124 -1.47 -17.15 6.71
N SER A 125 -0.42 -17.92 6.39
CA SER A 125 0.79 -17.45 5.71
C SER A 125 1.31 -18.57 4.83
N GLY A 126 1.64 -18.25 3.59
CA GLY A 126 2.36 -19.14 2.69
C GLY A 126 2.27 -18.74 1.23
N GLY A 127 3.11 -19.38 0.43
CA GLY A 127 3.22 -19.13 -1.00
C GLY A 127 1.87 -19.26 -1.69
N TYR A 128 1.60 -18.36 -2.64
CA TYR A 128 0.39 -18.40 -3.44
C TYR A 128 0.64 -18.01 -4.89
N SER A 129 -0.23 -18.47 -5.78
CA SER A 129 -0.26 -18.02 -7.16
C SER A 129 -1.06 -16.73 -7.26
N ASP A 130 -0.37 -15.62 -7.50
CA ASP A 130 -0.92 -14.27 -7.63
C ASP A 130 -1.76 -14.08 -8.90
N ASP A 131 -1.39 -14.74 -9.99
CA ASP A 131 -2.13 -14.71 -11.26
C ASP A 131 -3.58 -15.25 -11.15
N ASP A 132 -3.83 -16.16 -10.19
CA ASP A 132 -5.07 -16.93 -10.11
C ASP A 132 -5.90 -16.66 -8.84
N ILE A 133 -5.44 -15.78 -7.95
CA ILE A 133 -6.18 -15.45 -6.74
C ILE A 133 -7.50 -14.75 -7.08
N LYS A 134 -8.59 -15.21 -6.46
CA LYS A 134 -9.92 -14.60 -6.59
C LYS A 134 -10.42 -14.21 -5.22
N ILE A 135 -10.69 -12.92 -5.03
CA ILE A 135 -11.17 -12.37 -3.77
C ILE A 135 -12.48 -11.64 -4.02
N ASP A 136 -13.55 -12.08 -3.36
CA ASP A 136 -14.84 -11.40 -3.35
C ASP A 136 -15.24 -11.01 -1.91
N SER A 137 -16.50 -10.66 -1.67
CA SER A 137 -16.97 -10.27 -0.33
C SER A 137 -17.17 -11.45 0.63
N ALA A 138 -17.20 -12.68 0.13
CA ALA A 138 -17.48 -13.89 0.90
C ALA A 138 -16.22 -14.73 1.12
N LYS A 139 -15.29 -14.76 0.18
CA LYS A 139 -14.11 -15.64 0.25
C LYS A 139 -12.91 -15.17 -0.57
N ALA A 140 -11.76 -15.76 -0.26
CA ALA A 140 -10.60 -15.84 -1.13
C ALA A 140 -10.42 -17.29 -1.63
N VAL A 141 -10.14 -17.46 -2.92
CA VAL A 141 -9.80 -18.74 -3.55
C VAL A 141 -8.46 -18.60 -4.23
N PHE A 142 -7.50 -19.45 -3.88
CA PHE A 142 -6.12 -19.36 -4.35
C PHE A 142 -5.45 -20.73 -4.35
N TRP A 143 -4.39 -20.86 -5.13
CA TRP A 143 -3.50 -22.02 -5.10
C TRP A 143 -2.34 -21.75 -4.15
N THR A 144 -1.93 -22.77 -3.40
CA THR A 144 -0.80 -22.72 -2.47
C THR A 144 -0.10 -24.07 -2.42
N GLY A 145 1.16 -24.11 -2.01
CA GLY A 145 1.94 -25.35 -1.89
C GLY A 145 1.23 -26.42 -1.05
N SER A 146 1.24 -27.66 -1.56
CA SER A 146 0.71 -28.83 -0.86
C SER A 146 1.83 -29.64 -0.20
N ALA A 147 1.46 -30.65 0.59
CA ALA A 147 2.42 -31.61 1.14
C ALA A 147 2.85 -32.69 0.13
N GLU A 148 2.23 -32.75 -1.05
CA GLU A 148 2.58 -33.73 -2.07
C GLU A 148 3.91 -33.38 -2.74
N LYS A 149 4.74 -34.40 -2.93
CA LYS A 149 5.98 -34.25 -3.70
C LYS A 149 5.66 -34.31 -5.20
N PRO A 150 6.32 -33.48 -6.02
CA PRO A 150 6.24 -33.61 -7.47
C PRO A 150 6.87 -34.94 -7.90
N THR A 151 6.13 -35.68 -8.72
CA THR A 151 6.54 -36.93 -9.35
C THR A 151 6.14 -36.90 -10.82
N LYS A 152 6.69 -37.80 -11.65
CA LYS A 152 6.27 -37.92 -13.06
C LYS A 152 4.77 -38.22 -13.23
N LYS A 153 4.09 -38.70 -12.19
CA LYS A 153 2.67 -39.04 -12.21
C LYS A 153 1.77 -37.82 -11.99
N ASN A 154 2.09 -36.98 -11.02
CA ASN A 154 1.30 -35.80 -10.65
C ASN A 154 1.89 -34.48 -11.21
N CYS A 155 3.09 -34.52 -11.80
CA CYS A 155 3.72 -33.40 -12.50
C CYS A 155 4.35 -33.88 -13.82
N LYS A 156 3.63 -33.68 -14.92
CA LYS A 156 4.09 -34.11 -16.26
C LYS A 156 5.32 -33.33 -16.73
N ASP A 157 5.42 -32.06 -16.33
CA ASP A 157 6.47 -31.15 -16.74
C ASP A 157 7.68 -31.16 -15.79
N LEU A 158 7.72 -32.07 -14.81
CA LEU A 158 8.75 -32.14 -13.77
C LEU A 158 10.17 -32.04 -14.34
N ALA A 159 10.48 -32.81 -15.38
CA ALA A 159 11.81 -32.82 -16.00
C ALA A 159 12.12 -31.51 -16.75
N SER A 160 11.10 -30.87 -17.35
CA SER A 160 11.24 -29.60 -18.05
C SER A 160 11.50 -28.46 -17.07
N ILE A 161 10.72 -28.40 -15.99
CA ILE A 161 10.85 -27.43 -14.90
C ILE A 161 12.25 -27.49 -14.30
N GLN A 162 12.72 -28.69 -13.91
CA GLN A 162 14.05 -28.87 -13.35
C GLN A 162 15.17 -28.53 -14.34
N LYS A 163 15.02 -28.86 -15.63
CA LYS A 163 16.00 -28.51 -16.67
C LYS A 163 16.15 -27.00 -16.83
N ASN A 164 15.08 -26.24 -16.58
CA ASN A 164 15.10 -24.78 -16.62
C ASN A 164 15.60 -24.14 -15.32
N GLY A 165 16.06 -24.94 -14.34
CA GLY A 165 16.58 -24.45 -13.06
C GLY A 165 15.49 -24.05 -12.06
N LEU A 166 14.23 -24.40 -12.31
CA LEU A 166 13.10 -24.10 -11.44
C LEU A 166 12.77 -25.28 -10.52
N THR A 167 12.07 -24.97 -9.42
CA THR A 167 11.60 -25.97 -8.45
C THR A 167 10.17 -26.39 -8.80
N PRO A 168 9.92 -27.66 -9.16
CA PRO A 168 8.55 -28.13 -9.33
C PRO A 168 7.85 -28.22 -7.98
N VAL A 169 6.63 -27.69 -7.90
CA VAL A 169 5.78 -27.76 -6.69
C VAL A 169 4.42 -28.31 -7.05
N ILE A 170 3.82 -29.07 -6.13
CA ILE A 170 2.41 -29.46 -6.24
C ILE A 170 1.61 -28.49 -5.41
N GLU A 171 0.78 -27.71 -6.07
CA GLU A 171 -0.14 -26.79 -5.43
C GLU A 171 -1.50 -27.44 -5.22
N GLN A 172 -2.19 -26.96 -4.19
CA GLN A 172 -3.56 -27.34 -3.85
C GLN A 172 -4.44 -26.10 -3.85
N LEU A 173 -5.64 -26.22 -4.42
CA LEU A 173 -6.61 -25.14 -4.40
C LEU A 173 -7.25 -25.04 -3.01
N VAL A 174 -7.20 -23.84 -2.45
CA VAL A 174 -7.67 -23.48 -1.12
C VAL A 174 -8.77 -22.44 -1.23
N THR A 175 -9.74 -22.52 -0.31
CA THR A 175 -10.75 -21.48 -0.09
C THR A 175 -10.67 -21.01 1.36
N PHE A 176 -10.51 -19.71 1.55
CA PHE A 176 -10.67 -19.05 2.85
C PHE A 176 -12.02 -18.33 2.90
N ASP A 177 -12.91 -18.78 3.77
CA ASP A 177 -14.25 -18.22 3.93
C ASP A 177 -14.24 -17.09 4.97
N PHE A 178 -14.63 -15.89 4.57
CA PHE A 178 -14.60 -14.70 5.44
C PHE A 178 -15.73 -14.65 6.47
N THR A 179 -16.74 -15.52 6.37
CA THR A 179 -17.82 -15.55 7.37
C THR A 179 -17.41 -16.43 8.55
N SER A 180 -16.85 -17.60 8.27
CA SER A 180 -16.45 -18.61 9.24
C SER A 180 -14.98 -18.49 9.67
N GLY A 181 -14.15 -17.75 8.94
CA GLY A 181 -12.71 -17.68 9.17
C GLY A 181 -11.99 -19.00 8.91
N THR A 182 -12.59 -19.89 8.12
CA THR A 182 -12.09 -21.25 7.93
C THR A 182 -11.37 -21.39 6.60
N LEU A 183 -10.22 -22.05 6.64
CA LEU A 183 -9.45 -22.44 5.47
C LEU A 183 -9.77 -23.88 5.09
N THR A 184 -10.28 -24.09 3.88
CA THR A 184 -10.63 -25.41 3.35
C THR A 184 -9.75 -25.76 2.16
N LYS A 185 -9.10 -26.92 2.24
CA LYS A 185 -8.30 -27.50 1.16
C LYS A 185 -9.19 -28.38 0.28
N SER A 186 -9.18 -28.14 -1.02
CA SER A 186 -9.88 -29.00 -1.98
C SER A 186 -9.01 -30.19 -2.42
N ASN A 187 -9.58 -31.18 -3.10
CA ASN A 187 -8.80 -32.26 -3.71
C ASN A 187 -8.19 -31.89 -5.08
N SER A 188 -8.34 -30.63 -5.51
CA SER A 188 -7.77 -30.15 -6.76
C SER A 188 -6.29 -29.86 -6.57
N LEU A 189 -5.47 -30.51 -7.40
CA LEU A 189 -4.01 -30.38 -7.40
C LEU A 189 -3.54 -29.97 -8.79
N ARG A 190 -2.44 -29.21 -8.84
CA ARG A 190 -1.72 -28.90 -10.08
C ARG A 190 -0.22 -28.88 -9.84
N CYS A 191 0.55 -29.09 -10.90
CA CYS A 191 1.99 -28.84 -10.84
C CYS A 191 2.27 -27.41 -11.31
N SER A 192 3.13 -26.70 -10.57
CA SER A 192 3.65 -25.38 -10.90
C SER A 192 5.18 -25.39 -10.83
N ALA A 193 5.79 -24.28 -11.24
CA ALA A 193 7.22 -24.05 -11.21
C ALA A 193 7.50 -22.78 -10.40
N GLU A 194 8.33 -22.89 -9.37
CA GLU A 194 8.76 -21.82 -8.46
C GLU A 194 10.26 -21.51 -8.67
N GLN A 195 10.73 -20.31 -8.32
CA GLN A 195 12.14 -19.90 -8.52
C GLN A 195 13.04 -20.15 -7.30
#